data_AF-A0A7K4EZ46-F1
#
_entry.id   AF-A0A7K4EZ46-F1
#
_cell.length_a   1.000
_cell.length_b   1.000
_cell.length_c   1.000
_cell.angle_alpha   90.00
_cell.angle_beta   90.00
_cell.angle_gamma   90.00
#
_symmetry.space_group_name_H-M   'P 1'
#
loop_
_entity.id
_entity.type
_entity.pdbx_description
1 polymer ?
#
loop_
_entity_poly.entity_id
_entity_poly.type
_entity_poly.pdbx_seq_one_letter_code
_entity_poly.pdbx_strand_id
1 'polypeptide(L)' 'MDDPYLNELRNDFNAYSNQLKKLKKKLLKTKSPESQAKIIKQIDSIANKMENNQKQSVKVTKSRIKELKAKR' A
#
# COMPACT_ATOMS: atom_id res chain seq x y z
N MET A 1 11.08 1.24 -17.42
CA MET A 1 11.01 2.64 -16.98
C MET A 1 11.54 2.67 -15.58
N ASP A 2 12.70 3.27 -15.37
CA ASP A 2 13.18 3.58 -14.03
C ASP A 2 12.66 4.97 -13.67
N ASP A 3 11.59 5.02 -12.88
CA ASP A 3 10.98 6.27 -12.43
C ASP A 3 11.15 6.34 -10.89
N PRO A 4 11.92 7.31 -10.37
CA PRO A 4 12.20 7.42 -8.94
C PRO A 4 10.93 7.45 -8.07
N TYR A 5 9.88 8.09 -8.53
CA TYR A 5 8.63 8.21 -7.79
C TYR A 5 7.82 6.89 -7.82
N LEU A 6 7.81 6.16 -8.95
CA LEU A 6 7.24 4.81 -8.98
C LEU A 6 8.02 3.84 -8.08
N ASN A 7 9.34 4.02 -7.93
CA ASN A 7 10.16 3.22 -7.02
C ASN A 7 9.80 3.48 -5.55
N GLU A 8 9.58 4.74 -5.16
CA GLU A 8 9.09 5.10 -3.83
C GLU A 8 7.72 4.49 -3.53
N LEU A 9 6.76 4.63 -4.45
CA LEU A 9 5.43 4.04 -4.30
C LEU A 9 5.50 2.53 -4.13
N ARG A 10 6.39 1.84 -4.86
CA ARG A 10 6.62 0.40 -4.71
C ARG A 10 7.19 0.05 -3.34
N ASN A 11 8.13 0.83 -2.83
CA ASN A 11 8.73 0.62 -1.52
C ASN A 11 7.68 0.77 -0.40
N ASP A 12 6.85 1.81 -0.48
CA ASP A 12 5.74 2.04 0.44
C ASP A 12 4.73 0.88 0.41
N PHE A 13 4.35 0.43 -0.78
CA PHE A 13 3.44 -0.70 -0.94
C PHE A 13 3.99 -1.98 -0.27
N ASN A 14 5.28 -2.26 -0.44
CA ASN A 14 5.95 -3.38 0.22
C ASN A 14 5.98 -3.21 1.74
N ALA A 15 6.20 -2.00 2.24
CA ALA A 15 6.15 -1.70 3.67
C ALA A 15 4.73 -1.96 4.24
N TYR A 16 3.68 -1.49 3.57
CA TYR A 16 2.29 -1.76 3.97
C TYR A 16 1.97 -3.26 3.98
N SER A 17 2.38 -4.00 2.96
CA SER A 17 2.21 -5.46 2.90
C SER A 17 2.86 -6.16 4.10
N ASN A 18 4.08 -5.75 4.47
CA ASN A 18 4.79 -6.29 5.63
C ASN A 18 4.10 -5.93 6.95
N GLN A 19 3.58 -4.71 7.09
CA GLN A 19 2.81 -4.29 8.27
C GLN A 19 1.51 -5.10 8.40
N LEU A 20 0.76 -5.26 7.31
CA LEU A 20 -0.47 -6.07 7.28
C LEU A 20 -0.21 -7.53 7.66
N LYS A 21 0.87 -8.15 7.14
CA LYS A 21 1.28 -9.50 7.54
C LYS A 21 1.55 -9.61 9.04
N LYS A 22 2.23 -8.62 9.63
CA LYS A 22 2.51 -8.58 11.08
C LYS A 22 1.22 -8.41 11.90
N LEU A 23 0.35 -7.48 11.50
CA LEU A 23 -0.93 -7.24 12.18
C LEU A 23 -1.86 -8.44 12.10
N LYS A 24 -1.96 -9.11 10.95
CA LYS A 24 -2.72 -10.36 10.80
C LYS A 24 -2.25 -11.43 11.79
N LYS A 25 -0.93 -11.64 11.90
CA LYS A 25 -0.36 -12.58 12.88
C LYS A 25 -0.68 -12.16 14.32
N LYS A 26 -0.65 -10.86 14.63
CA LYS A 26 -0.98 -10.33 15.95
C LYS A 26 -2.46 -10.50 16.29
N LEU A 27 -3.35 -10.27 15.32
CA LEU A 27 -4.79 -10.44 15.47
C LEU A 27 -5.14 -11.87 15.89
N LEU A 28 -4.58 -12.87 15.20
CA LEU A 28 -4.81 -14.29 15.46
C LEU A 28 -4.30 -14.76 16.83
N LYS A 29 -3.27 -14.10 17.39
CA LYS A 29 -2.70 -14.41 18.70
C LYS A 29 -3.42 -13.69 19.86
N THR A 30 -4.17 -12.64 19.56
CA THR A 30 -4.81 -11.81 20.58
C THR A 30 -6.14 -12.42 20.99
N LYS A 31 -6.36 -12.63 22.30
CA LYS A 31 -7.60 -13.25 22.83
C LYS A 31 -8.64 -12.25 23.35
N SER A 32 -8.25 -10.99 23.55
CA SER A 32 -9.15 -9.93 24.02
C SER A 32 -9.89 -9.28 22.84
N PRO A 33 -11.24 -9.26 22.85
CA PRO A 33 -12.04 -8.63 21.79
C PRO A 33 -11.70 -7.16 21.57
N GLU A 34 -11.48 -6.39 22.65
CA GLU A 34 -11.12 -4.96 22.56
C GLU A 34 -9.76 -4.76 21.87
N SER A 35 -8.79 -5.62 22.20
CA SER A 35 -7.47 -5.57 21.58
C SER A 35 -7.51 -6.02 20.11
N GLN A 36 -8.34 -7.01 19.78
CA GLN A 36 -8.60 -7.41 18.40
C GLN A 36 -9.23 -6.27 17.60
N ALA A 37 -10.23 -5.57 18.16
CA ALA A 37 -10.87 -4.42 17.52
C ALA A 37 -9.88 -3.29 17.21
N LYS A 38 -8.94 -3.00 18.13
CA LYS A 38 -7.85 -2.04 17.88
C LYS A 38 -6.96 -2.46 16.72
N ILE A 39 -6.61 -3.75 16.62
CA ILE A 39 -5.79 -4.29 15.53
C ILE A 39 -6.54 -4.21 14.19
N ILE A 40 -7.85 -4.51 14.17
CA ILE A 40 -8.69 -4.40 12.96
C ILE A 40 -8.70 -2.95 12.45
N LYS A 41 -8.92 -1.95 13.34
CA LYS A 41 -8.85 -0.53 12.94
C LYS A 41 -7.49 -0.14 12.35
N GLN A 42 -6.40 -0.70 12.87
CA GLN A 42 -5.07 -0.48 12.31
C GLN A 42 -4.92 -1.12 10.92
N ILE A 43 -5.46 -2.33 10.71
CA ILE A 43 -5.50 -2.99 9.40
C ILE A 43 -6.26 -2.12 8.40
N ASP A 44 -7.44 -1.63 8.76
CA ASP A 44 -8.27 -0.79 7.88
C ASP A 44 -7.54 0.50 7.48
N SER A 45 -6.90 1.17 8.46
CA SER A 45 -6.12 2.37 8.19
C SER A 45 -4.97 2.13 7.20
N ILE A 46 -4.25 1.00 7.34
CA ILE A 46 -3.15 0.65 6.43
C ILE A 46 -3.68 0.22 5.06
N ALA A 47 -4.79 -0.52 5.01
CA ALA A 47 -5.43 -0.91 3.76
C ALA A 47 -5.84 0.32 2.93
N ASN A 48 -6.44 1.33 3.57
CA ASN A 48 -6.78 2.59 2.90
C ASN A 48 -5.56 3.32 2.34
N LYS A 49 -4.44 3.36 3.09
CA LYS A 49 -3.18 3.94 2.60
C LYS A 49 -2.62 3.16 1.40
N MET A 50 -2.68 1.84 1.47
CA MET A 50 -2.23 0.94 0.40
C MET A 50 -3.06 1.09 -0.88
N GLU A 51 -4.37 1.25 -0.76
CA GLU A 51 -5.25 1.53 -1.90
C GLU A 51 -4.92 2.86 -2.57
N ASN A 52 -4.74 3.93 -1.78
CA ASN A 52 -4.37 5.24 -2.29
C ASN A 52 -3.00 5.22 -3.00
N ASN A 53 -2.02 4.52 -2.43
CA ASN A 53 -0.72 4.31 -3.05
C ASN A 53 -0.86 3.59 -4.42
N GLN A 54 -1.66 2.51 -4.48
CA GLN A 54 -1.90 1.79 -5.73
C GLN A 54 -2.58 2.67 -6.79
N LYS A 55 -3.59 3.46 -6.40
CA LYS A 55 -4.25 4.43 -7.29
C LYS A 55 -3.26 5.44 -7.85
N GLN A 56 -2.36 5.97 -7.01
CA GLN A 56 -1.32 6.91 -7.44
C GLN A 56 -0.32 6.24 -8.40
N SER A 57 0.11 5.03 -8.12
CA SER A 57 1.02 4.26 -8.98
C SER A 57 0.44 4.05 -10.38
N VAL A 58 -0.84 3.67 -10.46
CA VAL A 58 -1.55 3.52 -11.73
C VAL A 58 -1.66 4.86 -12.47
N LYS A 59 -1.98 5.96 -11.77
CA LYS A 59 -2.09 7.30 -12.36
C LYS A 59 -0.76 7.74 -12.98
N VAL A 60 0.34 7.62 -12.23
CA VAL A 60 1.68 7.98 -12.70
C VAL A 60 2.08 7.12 -13.89
N THR A 61 1.90 5.80 -13.80
CA THR A 61 2.23 4.87 -14.88
C THR A 61 1.49 5.23 -16.17
N LYS A 62 0.19 5.51 -16.10
CA LYS A 62 -0.60 5.97 -17.26
C LYS A 62 -0.07 7.29 -17.82
N SER A 63 0.28 8.25 -16.97
CA SER A 63 0.88 9.52 -17.38
C SER A 63 2.19 9.30 -18.13
N ARG A 64 3.10 8.49 -17.59
CA ARG A 64 4.40 8.17 -18.21
C ARG A 64 4.27 7.48 -19.56
N ILE A 65 3.32 6.55 -19.69
CA ILE A 65 3.02 5.89 -20.98
C ILE A 65 2.54 6.92 -22.01
N LYS A 66 1.68 7.87 -21.62
CA LYS A 66 1.21 8.94 -22.50
C LYS A 66 2.36 9.85 -22.94
N GLU A 67 3.23 10.26 -22.01
CA GLU A 67 4.42 11.06 -22.31
C GLU A 67 5.35 10.36 -23.30
N LEU A 68 5.60 9.05 -23.13
CA LEU A 68 6.41 8.28 -24.07
C LEU A 68 5.81 8.23 -25.47
N LYS A 69 4.49 8.05 -25.56
CA LYS A 69 3.79 8.00 -26.85
C LYS A 69 3.81 9.35 -27.56
N ALA A 70 3.72 10.46 -26.83
CA ALA A 70 3.75 11.80 -27.40
C ALA A 70 5.16 12.26 -27.83
N LYS A 71 6.22 11.64 -27.27
CA LYS A 71 7.62 11.89 -27.67
C LYS A 71 8.09 11.03 -28.85
N ARG A 72 7.27 10.06 -29.27
CA ARG A 72 7.49 9.25 -30.47
C ARG A 72 6.68 9.82 -31.61
#